data_AF-X0TWK5-F1
#
_entry.id   AF-X0TWK5-F1
#
_cell.length_a   1.000
_cell.length_b   1.000
_cell.length_c   1.000
_cell.angle_alpha   90.00
_cell.angle_beta   90.00
_cell.angle_gamma   90.00
#
_symmetry.space_group_name_H-M   'P 1'
#
loop_
_entity.id
_entity.type
_entity.pdbx_description
1 polymer ?
#
loop_
_entity_poly.entity_id
_entity_poly.type
_entity_poly.pdbx_seq_one_letter_code
_entity_poly.pdbx_strand_id
1 'polypeptide(L)'
;GQQWLRYYLYGLERVGRFTARRFIGTHDWYLEGAKMFVSSQDPLSGSFQSKGSEDAVVATSFALLFLAKGRRPVVIAKSRHGPRDDWNQHGHDISHLVEFIEKRWREDYPAGLSWHVLNTQEAKTQDLAQSPVLWIGGTAGLDLGKEPGRRLREYIDQGGFIFAEATCSEGTAFDKSFRQLVSEIFPEPEHQLSLLPPEHPAWYAEKTVAPEFQRPLLGVDYGCRTCLIYAPSNKPENESPRLPSLSCLWELAGPSYGEFDEPIRKQIDASLAIGANVIAYATN
;
A
#
# COMPACT_ATOMS: atom_id res chain seq x y z
N GLY A 1 8.47 -5.73 -36.22
CA GLY A 1 8.41 -6.09 -34.79
C GLY A 1 7.01 -6.32 -34.22
N GLN A 2 5.95 -6.51 -35.03
CA GLN A 2 4.57 -6.69 -34.50
C GLN A 2 4.20 -8.15 -34.16
N GLN A 3 5.01 -9.13 -34.54
CA GLN A 3 4.67 -10.55 -34.47
C GLN A 3 4.59 -11.12 -33.04
N TRP A 4 5.20 -10.45 -32.05
CA TRP A 4 5.29 -10.92 -30.66
C TRP A 4 4.72 -9.92 -29.65
N LEU A 5 3.89 -8.97 -30.11
CA LEU A 5 3.40 -7.87 -29.26
C LEU A 5 2.65 -8.38 -28.03
N ARG A 6 1.77 -9.37 -28.18
CA ARG A 6 0.96 -9.91 -27.05
C ARG A 6 1.81 -10.66 -26.04
N TYR A 7 2.78 -11.45 -26.52
CA TYR A 7 3.76 -12.09 -25.66
C TYR A 7 4.62 -11.07 -24.91
N TYR A 8 5.06 -10.00 -25.59
CA TYR A 8 5.77 -8.89 -24.96
C TYR A 8 4.92 -8.21 -23.87
N LEU A 9 3.65 -7.91 -24.14
CA LEU A 9 2.75 -7.30 -23.17
C LEU A 9 2.47 -8.22 -21.97
N TYR A 10 2.37 -9.52 -22.21
CA TYR A 10 2.32 -10.50 -21.13
C TYR A 10 3.62 -10.47 -20.30
N GLY A 11 4.80 -10.36 -20.92
CA GLY A 11 6.06 -10.13 -20.19
C GLY A 11 6.07 -8.82 -19.40
N LEU A 12 5.58 -7.73 -20.00
CA LEU A 12 5.47 -6.42 -19.37
C LEU A 12 4.56 -6.45 -18.14
N GLU A 13 3.44 -7.19 -18.23
CA GLU A 13 2.56 -7.43 -17.09
C GLU A 13 3.30 -8.09 -15.93
N ARG A 14 4.11 -9.11 -16.20
CA ARG A 14 4.89 -9.80 -15.18
C ARG A 14 5.90 -8.87 -14.51
N VAL A 15 6.54 -7.97 -15.28
CA VAL A 15 7.43 -6.94 -14.74
C VAL A 15 6.66 -5.99 -13.82
N GLY A 16 5.54 -5.44 -14.27
CA GLY A 16 4.70 -4.55 -13.46
C GLY A 16 4.26 -5.22 -12.16
N ARG A 17 3.82 -6.48 -12.25
CA ARG A 17 3.37 -7.28 -11.10
C ARG A 17 4.50 -7.58 -10.11
N PHE A 18 5.65 -8.05 -10.57
CA PHE A 18 6.75 -8.42 -9.67
C PHE A 18 7.44 -7.21 -9.04
N THR A 19 7.34 -6.03 -9.66
CA THR A 19 7.96 -4.80 -9.15
C THR A 19 6.98 -3.88 -8.41
N ALA A 20 5.69 -4.26 -8.33
CA ALA A 20 4.62 -3.43 -7.77
C ALA A 20 4.57 -2.01 -8.36
N ARG A 21 4.91 -1.87 -9.65
CA ARG A 21 4.96 -0.58 -10.33
C ARG A 21 3.70 -0.38 -11.15
N ARG A 22 2.98 0.71 -10.85
CA ARG A 22 1.89 1.20 -11.71
C ARG A 22 2.42 1.78 -13.02
N PHE A 23 3.55 2.49 -12.96
CA PHE A 23 4.15 3.14 -14.13
C PHE A 23 5.46 2.47 -14.56
N ILE A 24 5.64 2.31 -15.87
CA ILE A 24 6.91 1.95 -16.48
C ILE A 24 7.35 3.12 -17.35
N GLY A 25 8.41 3.82 -16.93
CA GLY A 25 8.70 5.15 -17.44
C GLY A 25 7.56 6.10 -17.06
N THR A 26 6.97 6.76 -18.06
CA THR A 26 5.82 7.67 -17.91
C THR A 26 4.47 7.01 -18.23
N HIS A 27 4.46 5.71 -18.55
CA HIS A 27 3.28 5.01 -19.05
C HIS A 27 2.60 4.19 -17.96
N ASP A 28 1.27 4.34 -17.84
CA ASP A 28 0.43 3.44 -17.05
C ASP A 28 0.21 2.18 -17.88
N TRP A 29 1.15 1.25 -17.74
CA TRP A 29 1.29 0.09 -18.64
C TRP A 29 0.02 -0.76 -18.67
N TYR A 30 -0.70 -0.86 -17.55
CA TYR A 30 -1.92 -1.66 -17.46
C TYR A 30 -3.08 -0.93 -18.12
N LEU A 31 -3.29 0.36 -17.78
CA LEU A 31 -4.39 1.14 -18.35
C LEU A 31 -4.27 1.26 -19.87
N GLU A 32 -3.07 1.58 -20.37
CA GLU A 32 -2.80 1.70 -21.80
C GLU A 32 -2.96 0.36 -22.53
N GLY A 33 -2.41 -0.72 -21.97
CA GLY A 33 -2.54 -2.07 -22.52
C GLY A 33 -3.99 -2.56 -22.54
N ALA A 34 -4.75 -2.32 -21.46
CA ALA A 34 -6.15 -2.71 -21.36
C ALA A 34 -7.02 -1.96 -22.38
N LYS A 35 -6.84 -0.64 -22.53
CA LYS A 35 -7.52 0.16 -23.56
C LYS A 35 -7.24 -0.37 -24.96
N MET A 36 -5.99 -0.73 -25.25
CA MET A 36 -5.63 -1.30 -26.53
C MET A 36 -6.28 -2.67 -26.78
N PHE A 37 -6.27 -3.58 -25.80
CA PHE A 37 -6.95 -4.86 -25.95
C PHE A 37 -8.46 -4.69 -26.15
N VAL A 38 -9.14 -3.97 -25.26
CA VAL A 38 -10.60 -3.78 -25.31
C VAL A 38 -11.04 -3.11 -26.60
N SER A 39 -10.32 -2.10 -27.09
CA SER A 39 -10.64 -1.43 -28.36
C SER A 39 -10.41 -2.31 -29.60
N SER A 40 -9.62 -3.37 -29.48
CA SER A 40 -9.31 -4.31 -30.56
C SER A 40 -10.10 -5.62 -30.48
N GLN A 41 -10.98 -5.77 -29.49
CA GLN A 41 -11.79 -6.97 -29.32
C GLN A 41 -12.85 -7.06 -30.42
N ASP A 42 -12.98 -8.25 -31.01
CA ASP A 42 -14.00 -8.50 -32.01
C ASP A 42 -15.40 -8.46 -31.37
N PRO A 43 -16.33 -7.60 -31.83
CA PRO A 43 -17.59 -7.36 -31.16
C PRO A 43 -18.58 -8.52 -31.27
N LEU A 44 -18.39 -9.42 -32.24
CA LEU A 44 -19.30 -10.54 -32.48
C LEU A 44 -18.84 -11.80 -31.75
N SER A 45 -17.58 -12.16 -31.90
CA SER A 45 -16.99 -13.37 -31.33
C SER A 45 -16.39 -13.16 -29.93
N GLY A 46 -16.12 -11.91 -29.54
CA GLY A 46 -15.39 -11.59 -28.31
C GLY A 46 -13.90 -11.97 -28.35
N SER A 47 -13.41 -12.50 -29.46
CA SER A 47 -12.01 -12.91 -29.64
C SER A 47 -11.11 -11.69 -29.86
N PHE A 48 -9.81 -11.86 -29.60
CA PHE A 48 -8.82 -10.84 -29.93
C PHE A 48 -8.12 -11.24 -31.22
N GLN A 49 -8.31 -10.44 -32.28
CA GLN A 49 -7.80 -10.79 -33.61
C GLN A 49 -6.28 -10.97 -33.62
N SER A 50 -5.81 -12.11 -34.14
CA SER A 50 -4.39 -12.30 -34.37
C SER A 50 -3.88 -11.34 -35.45
N LYS A 51 -2.67 -10.80 -35.27
CA LYS A 51 -2.01 -10.00 -36.31
C LYS A 51 -0.87 -10.83 -36.90
N GLY A 52 -0.85 -10.97 -38.23
CA GLY A 52 0.17 -11.76 -38.93
C GLY A 52 -0.06 -13.27 -38.79
N SER A 53 0.99 -14.01 -38.43
CA SER A 53 0.97 -15.48 -38.34
C SER A 53 0.65 -16.03 -36.95
N GLU A 54 0.15 -15.20 -36.03
CA GLU A 54 -0.21 -15.62 -34.67
C GLU A 54 -1.52 -16.44 -34.72
N ASP A 55 -1.56 -17.53 -33.96
CA ASP A 55 -2.79 -18.32 -33.81
C ASP A 55 -3.84 -17.53 -32.99
N ALA A 56 -5.12 -17.62 -33.39
CA ALA A 56 -6.19 -16.83 -32.77
C ALA A 56 -6.46 -17.22 -31.31
N VAL A 57 -6.29 -18.51 -30.96
CA VAL A 57 -6.44 -19.00 -29.58
C VAL A 57 -5.30 -18.47 -28.73
N VAL A 58 -4.07 -18.49 -29.25
CA VAL A 58 -2.89 -17.94 -28.57
C VAL A 58 -3.05 -16.43 -28.34
N ALA A 59 -3.47 -15.68 -29.36
CA ALA A 59 -3.70 -14.23 -29.27
C ALA A 59 -4.75 -13.89 -28.19
N THR A 60 -5.87 -14.61 -28.20
CA THR A 60 -6.94 -14.46 -27.21
C THR A 60 -6.46 -14.84 -25.81
N SER A 61 -5.70 -15.93 -25.69
CA SER A 61 -5.15 -16.39 -24.40
C SER A 61 -4.24 -15.36 -23.75
N PHE A 62 -3.30 -14.76 -24.50
CA PHE A 62 -2.43 -13.72 -23.96
C PHE A 62 -3.17 -12.43 -23.61
N ALA A 63 -4.17 -12.03 -24.41
CA ALA A 63 -5.01 -10.88 -24.09
C ALA A 63 -5.79 -11.09 -22.78
N LEU A 64 -6.38 -12.27 -22.60
CA LEU A 64 -7.08 -12.62 -21.36
C LEU A 64 -6.14 -12.70 -20.15
N LEU A 65 -4.94 -13.27 -20.32
CA LEU A 65 -3.93 -13.32 -19.24
C LEU A 65 -3.51 -11.91 -18.78
N PHE A 66 -3.38 -10.97 -19.71
CA PHE A 66 -3.09 -9.56 -19.42
C PHE A 66 -4.27 -8.88 -18.72
N LEU A 67 -5.48 -8.93 -19.31
CA LEU A 67 -6.68 -8.27 -18.79
C LEU A 67 -7.13 -8.82 -17.44
N ALA A 68 -6.85 -10.10 -17.14
CA ALA A 68 -7.18 -10.69 -15.86
C ALA A 68 -6.52 -9.99 -14.66
N LYS A 69 -5.50 -9.14 -14.87
CA LYS A 69 -4.83 -8.41 -13.77
C LYS A 69 -5.62 -7.26 -13.19
N GLY A 70 -6.46 -6.59 -13.97
CA GLY A 70 -7.34 -5.53 -13.43
C GLY A 70 -8.41 -6.05 -12.49
N ARG A 71 -8.52 -7.37 -12.31
CA ARG A 71 -9.42 -7.99 -11.34
C ARG A 71 -8.87 -7.95 -9.90
N ARG A 72 -7.61 -7.54 -9.71
CA ARG A 72 -6.99 -7.41 -8.38
C ARG A 72 -7.10 -5.97 -7.89
N PRO A 73 -7.96 -5.68 -6.90
CA PRO A 73 -8.02 -4.33 -6.34
C PRO A 73 -6.70 -3.96 -5.67
N VAL A 74 -6.30 -2.69 -5.80
CA VAL A 74 -5.14 -2.14 -5.12
C VAL A 74 -5.57 -1.68 -3.73
N VAL A 75 -5.10 -2.34 -2.68
CA VAL A 75 -5.48 -2.02 -1.30
C VAL A 75 -4.56 -0.97 -0.65
N ILE A 76 -3.30 -0.91 -1.07
CA ILE A 76 -2.30 0.01 -0.52
C ILE A 76 -1.49 0.67 -1.63
N ALA A 77 -1.35 1.99 -1.57
CA ALA A 77 -0.34 2.77 -2.27
C ALA A 77 0.82 3.10 -1.33
N LYS A 78 2.01 2.53 -1.56
CA LYS A 78 3.24 2.90 -0.86
C LYS A 78 3.77 4.22 -1.43
N SER A 79 3.80 5.26 -0.59
CA SER A 79 4.30 6.59 -0.97
C SER A 79 5.80 6.53 -1.24
N ARG A 80 6.21 6.78 -2.49
CA ARG A 80 7.58 7.15 -2.84
C ARG A 80 7.72 8.66 -2.70
N HIS A 81 8.45 9.08 -1.68
CA HIS A 81 8.62 10.47 -1.28
C HIS A 81 10.09 10.77 -0.99
N GLY A 82 10.43 12.07 -0.98
CA GLY A 82 11.76 12.51 -0.59
C GLY A 82 11.93 12.60 0.93
N PRO A 83 13.19 12.66 1.42
CA PRO A 83 14.42 12.71 0.65
C PRO A 83 14.93 11.33 0.20
N ARG A 84 15.53 11.27 -0.98
CA ARG A 84 16.19 10.07 -1.55
C ARG A 84 15.25 8.85 -1.53
N ASP A 85 15.74 7.72 -1.04
CA ASP A 85 14.99 6.46 -0.92
C ASP A 85 14.59 6.15 0.54
N ASP A 86 14.48 7.17 1.40
CA ASP A 86 14.10 6.99 2.81
C ASP A 86 12.73 6.32 2.97
N TRP A 87 11.84 6.50 1.98
CA TRP A 87 10.53 5.86 1.92
C TRP A 87 10.57 4.31 1.84
N ASN A 88 11.74 3.71 1.55
CA ASN A 88 11.89 2.28 1.29
C ASN A 88 12.95 1.58 2.15
N GLN A 89 13.02 1.91 3.45
CA GLN A 89 13.90 1.24 4.43
C GLN A 89 13.70 -0.29 4.45
N HIS A 90 12.48 -0.74 4.17
CA HIS A 90 12.09 -2.14 4.07
C HIS A 90 11.41 -2.36 2.72
N GLY A 91 12.02 -3.16 1.84
CA GLY A 91 11.58 -3.27 0.44
C GLY A 91 10.35 -4.13 0.23
N HIS A 92 10.11 -5.11 1.12
CA HIS A 92 9.07 -6.12 1.01
C HIS A 92 7.99 -6.00 2.08
N ASP A 93 8.11 -5.06 3.03
CA ASP A 93 7.14 -4.76 4.09
C ASP A 93 5.66 -4.84 3.65
N ILE A 94 5.24 -4.00 2.70
CA ILE A 94 3.88 -3.94 2.18
C ILE A 94 3.55 -5.20 1.37
N SER A 95 4.52 -5.80 0.70
CA SER A 95 4.30 -7.03 -0.05
C SER A 95 3.92 -8.20 0.86
N HIS A 96 4.63 -8.36 1.98
CA HIS A 96 4.35 -9.40 2.95
C HIS A 96 3.05 -9.11 3.73
N LEU A 97 2.78 -7.84 4.07
CA LEU A 97 1.51 -7.45 4.67
C LEU A 97 0.33 -7.77 3.76
N VAL A 98 0.41 -7.41 2.47
CA VAL A 98 -0.67 -7.69 1.51
C VAL A 98 -0.82 -9.19 1.25
N GLU A 99 0.28 -9.96 1.20
CA GLU A 99 0.18 -11.42 1.10
C GLU A 99 -0.52 -12.03 2.33
N PHE A 100 -0.24 -11.51 3.53
CA PHE A 100 -0.89 -11.92 4.77
C PHE A 100 -2.40 -11.60 4.76
N ILE A 101 -2.80 -10.45 4.24
CA ILE A 101 -4.21 -10.04 4.10
C ILE A 101 -4.90 -10.84 2.99
N GLU A 102 -4.29 -11.01 1.82
CA GLU A 102 -4.83 -11.77 0.68
C GLU A 102 -5.17 -13.22 1.06
N LYS A 103 -4.36 -13.84 1.93
CA LYS A 103 -4.66 -15.19 2.44
C LYS A 103 -5.96 -15.26 3.25
N ARG A 104 -6.33 -14.18 3.94
CA ARG A 104 -7.53 -14.10 4.79
C ARG A 104 -8.76 -13.72 3.99
N TRP A 105 -8.65 -12.73 3.12
CA TRP A 105 -9.78 -12.25 2.32
C TRP A 105 -9.93 -13.01 0.99
N ARG A 106 -9.51 -14.27 0.95
CA ARG A 106 -9.50 -15.07 -0.28
C ARG A 106 -10.91 -15.35 -0.80
N GLU A 107 -11.89 -15.48 0.10
CA GLU A 107 -13.29 -15.70 -0.27
C GLU A 107 -13.89 -14.47 -0.96
N ASP A 108 -13.65 -13.27 -0.42
CA ASP A 108 -14.13 -12.00 -0.97
C ASP A 108 -13.35 -11.56 -2.21
N TYR A 109 -12.04 -11.84 -2.25
CA TYR A 109 -11.13 -11.45 -3.33
C TYR A 109 -10.42 -12.66 -3.95
N PRO A 110 -11.14 -13.53 -4.68
CA PRO A 110 -10.57 -14.76 -5.25
C PRO A 110 -9.50 -14.49 -6.33
N ALA A 111 -9.50 -13.29 -6.93
CA ALA A 111 -8.45 -12.87 -7.86
C ALA A 111 -7.13 -12.49 -7.15
N GLY A 112 -7.17 -12.27 -5.84
CA GLY A 112 -6.10 -11.74 -5.00
C GLY A 112 -6.15 -10.23 -4.84
N LEU A 113 -5.28 -9.70 -3.99
CA LEU A 113 -5.12 -8.27 -3.75
C LEU A 113 -3.84 -7.76 -4.42
N SER A 114 -3.67 -6.45 -4.48
CA SER A 114 -2.44 -5.84 -4.98
C SER A 114 -2.10 -4.58 -4.20
N TRP A 115 -0.86 -4.13 -4.37
CA TRP A 115 -0.37 -2.84 -3.90
C TRP A 115 0.52 -2.24 -4.99
N HIS A 116 0.74 -0.93 -4.92
CA HIS A 116 1.68 -0.28 -5.82
C HIS A 116 2.52 0.76 -5.12
N VAL A 117 3.62 1.17 -5.75
CA VAL A 117 4.35 2.37 -5.39
C VAL A 117 3.79 3.57 -6.15
N LEU A 118 3.51 4.65 -5.43
CA LEU A 118 3.03 5.92 -5.98
C LEU A 118 4.06 7.03 -5.71
N ASN A 119 4.52 7.72 -6.76
CA ASN A 119 5.38 8.89 -6.62
C ASN A 119 4.55 10.09 -6.12
N THR A 120 4.56 10.34 -4.81
CA THR A 120 3.68 11.35 -4.20
C THR A 120 4.10 12.78 -4.48
N GLN A 121 5.37 13.02 -4.83
CA GLN A 121 5.87 14.35 -5.23
C GLN A 121 5.22 14.85 -6.53
N GLU A 122 4.80 13.94 -7.42
CA GLU A 122 4.20 14.24 -8.72
C GLU A 122 2.71 13.87 -8.80
N ALA A 123 2.22 13.03 -7.88
CA ALA A 123 0.85 12.53 -7.89
C ALA A 123 -0.19 13.63 -7.71
N LYS A 124 -1.28 13.55 -8.48
CA LYS A 124 -2.49 14.34 -8.27
C LYS A 124 -3.46 13.60 -7.34
N THR A 125 -4.50 14.30 -6.87
CA THR A 125 -5.56 13.70 -6.03
C THR A 125 -6.20 12.47 -6.68
N GLN A 126 -6.39 12.49 -8.01
CA GLN A 126 -6.92 11.35 -8.77
C GLN A 126 -6.01 10.11 -8.75
N ASP A 127 -4.69 10.31 -8.65
CA ASP A 127 -3.73 9.23 -8.55
C ASP A 127 -3.73 8.61 -7.15
N LEU A 128 -3.86 9.44 -6.10
CA LEU A 128 -4.04 9.01 -4.71
C LEU A 128 -5.32 8.17 -4.57
N ALA A 129 -6.41 8.60 -5.20
CA ALA A 129 -7.71 7.91 -5.17
C ALA A 129 -7.72 6.52 -5.84
N GLN A 130 -6.64 6.10 -6.50
CA GLN A 130 -6.53 4.73 -7.05
C GLN A 130 -6.28 3.66 -5.98
N SER A 131 -6.06 4.04 -4.73
CA SER A 131 -5.96 3.13 -3.60
C SER A 131 -6.69 3.69 -2.37
N PRO A 132 -7.42 2.86 -1.62
CA PRO A 132 -8.13 3.32 -0.43
C PRO A 132 -7.18 3.69 0.72
N VAL A 133 -5.96 3.13 0.74
CA VAL A 133 -4.95 3.41 1.77
C VAL A 133 -3.66 3.92 1.16
N LEU A 134 -3.20 5.08 1.64
CA LEU A 134 -1.85 5.60 1.40
C LEU A 134 -0.94 5.24 2.58
N TRP A 135 0.11 4.46 2.31
CA TRP A 135 1.16 4.15 3.27
C TRP A 135 2.31 5.16 3.19
N ILE A 136 2.71 5.74 4.32
CA ILE A 136 3.84 6.69 4.41
C ILE A 136 4.77 6.27 5.55
N GLY A 137 5.98 5.80 5.24
CA GLY A 137 6.98 5.47 6.25
C GLY A 137 8.36 6.01 5.90
N GLY A 138 9.19 6.25 6.91
CA GLY A 138 10.53 6.79 6.75
C GLY A 138 11.20 7.12 8.08
N THR A 139 12.44 7.58 8.01
CA THR A 139 13.23 8.02 9.18
C THR A 139 13.57 9.52 9.12
N ALA A 140 13.66 10.07 7.92
CA ALA A 140 13.99 11.47 7.65
C ALA A 140 12.73 12.35 7.52
N GLY A 141 12.94 13.65 7.28
CA GLY A 141 11.82 14.58 7.07
C GLY A 141 11.06 14.31 5.78
N LEU A 142 9.76 14.55 5.76
CA LEU A 142 8.89 14.26 4.60
C LEU A 142 8.92 15.35 3.51
N ASP A 143 9.17 14.94 2.28
CA ASP A 143 8.92 15.74 1.07
C ASP A 143 7.95 14.99 0.14
N LEU A 144 6.67 15.39 0.22
CA LEU A 144 5.58 14.89 -0.62
C LEU A 144 5.32 15.80 -1.84
N GLY A 145 6.17 16.78 -2.13
CA GLY A 145 5.99 17.72 -3.23
C GLY A 145 5.06 18.90 -2.90
N LYS A 146 4.46 19.51 -3.95
CA LYS A 146 3.69 20.75 -3.81
C LYS A 146 2.35 20.54 -3.09
N GLU A 147 2.01 21.47 -2.20
CA GLU A 147 0.72 21.53 -1.48
C GLU A 147 0.24 20.17 -0.92
N PRO A 148 1.07 19.46 -0.14
CA PRO A 148 0.74 18.10 0.28
C PRO A 148 -0.48 18.07 1.20
N GLY A 149 -0.62 19.03 2.13
CA GLY A 149 -1.78 19.15 3.01
C GLY A 149 -3.11 19.22 2.25
N ARG A 150 -3.22 20.11 1.25
CA ARG A 150 -4.44 20.25 0.42
C ARG A 150 -4.77 18.97 -0.33
N ARG A 151 -3.80 18.35 -1.02
CA ARG A 151 -4.02 17.12 -1.80
C ARG A 151 -4.44 15.95 -0.91
N LEU A 152 -3.82 15.81 0.25
CA LEU A 152 -4.14 14.73 1.19
C LEU A 152 -5.47 14.96 1.91
N ARG A 153 -5.84 16.21 2.20
CA ARG A 153 -7.19 16.56 2.70
C ARG A 153 -8.25 16.17 1.67
N GLU A 154 -8.08 16.53 0.40
CA GLU A 154 -9.01 16.14 -0.68
C GLU A 154 -9.10 14.62 -0.85
N TYR A 155 -7.98 13.91 -0.71
CA TYR A 155 -7.95 12.44 -0.75
C TYR A 155 -8.76 11.84 0.41
N ILE A 156 -8.60 12.37 1.63
CA ILE A 156 -9.35 11.96 2.82
C ILE A 156 -10.84 12.29 2.68
N ASP A 157 -11.19 13.47 2.17
CA ASP A 157 -12.57 13.89 1.91
C ASP A 157 -13.27 12.96 0.89
N GLN A 158 -12.51 12.34 -0.02
CA GLN A 158 -12.98 11.35 -0.99
C GLN A 158 -13.05 9.91 -0.44
N GLY A 159 -12.80 9.71 0.86
CA GLY A 159 -12.84 8.40 1.49
C GLY A 159 -11.47 7.72 1.61
N GLY A 160 -10.38 8.37 1.18
CA GLY A 160 -9.02 7.87 1.36
C GLY A 160 -8.60 7.79 2.84
N PHE A 161 -7.64 6.94 3.11
CA PHE A 161 -7.11 6.71 4.45
C PHE A 161 -5.58 6.79 4.45
N ILE A 162 -4.99 7.42 5.46
CA ILE A 162 -3.52 7.50 5.59
C ILE A 162 -3.07 6.60 6.73
N PHE A 163 -2.19 5.65 6.41
CA PHE A 163 -1.48 4.88 7.42
C PHE A 163 0.00 5.23 7.37
N ALA A 164 0.53 5.77 8.47
CA ALA A 164 1.91 6.24 8.51
C ALA A 164 2.71 5.63 9.65
N GLU A 165 4.02 5.62 9.49
CA GLU A 165 4.95 5.11 10.50
C GLU A 165 6.28 5.88 10.51
N ALA A 166 6.75 6.28 11.69
CA ALA A 166 8.15 6.60 11.86
C ALA A 166 8.94 5.30 12.01
N THR A 167 9.71 4.97 10.98
CA THR A 167 10.39 3.69 10.84
C THR A 167 11.66 3.63 11.69
N CYS A 168 11.97 2.44 12.24
CA CYS A 168 13.17 2.19 13.04
C CYS A 168 13.37 3.19 14.22
N SER A 169 14.54 3.18 14.85
CA SER A 169 14.84 4.02 16.01
C SER A 169 15.26 5.46 15.70
N GLU A 170 15.44 5.80 14.41
CA GLU A 170 15.93 7.11 13.96
C GLU A 170 14.81 8.00 13.39
N GLY A 171 13.56 7.75 13.77
CA GLY A 171 12.38 8.39 13.18
C GLY A 171 12.01 9.78 13.72
N THR A 172 12.85 10.45 14.50
CA THR A 172 12.51 11.75 15.13
C THR A 172 12.27 12.85 14.09
N ALA A 173 13.09 12.89 13.03
CA ALA A 173 12.92 13.86 11.96
C ALA A 173 11.60 13.60 11.19
N PHE A 174 11.30 12.33 10.93
CA PHE A 174 10.03 11.91 10.35
C PHE A 174 8.84 12.33 11.22
N ASP A 175 8.83 11.98 12.52
CA ASP A 175 7.73 12.31 13.45
C ASP A 175 7.43 13.81 13.45
N LYS A 176 8.47 14.66 13.55
CA LYS A 176 8.30 16.11 13.48
C LYS A 176 7.65 16.55 12.16
N SER A 177 8.15 16.06 11.03
CA SER A 177 7.64 16.43 9.71
C SER A 177 6.24 15.89 9.44
N PHE A 178 5.91 14.70 9.94
CA PHE A 178 4.60 14.09 9.79
C PHE A 178 3.55 14.81 10.64
N ARG A 179 3.88 15.20 11.87
CA ARG A 179 3.00 16.06 12.69
C ARG A 179 2.74 17.41 12.03
N GLN A 180 3.77 18.01 11.41
CA GLN A 180 3.59 19.22 10.62
C GLN A 180 2.65 18.97 9.44
N LEU A 181 2.85 17.89 8.69
CA LEU A 181 1.96 17.50 7.59
C LEU A 181 0.51 17.33 8.07
N VAL A 182 0.28 16.69 9.22
CA VAL A 182 -1.06 16.57 9.80
C VAL A 182 -1.67 17.94 10.06
N SER A 183 -0.92 18.91 10.59
CA SER A 183 -1.42 20.28 10.78
C SER A 183 -1.69 21.04 9.47
N GLU A 184 -1.03 20.65 8.37
CA GLU A 184 -1.33 21.18 7.04
C GLU A 184 -2.57 20.54 6.42
N ILE A 185 -2.85 19.26 6.73
CA ILE A 185 -4.09 18.57 6.32
C ILE A 185 -5.28 19.09 7.14
N PHE A 186 -5.09 19.25 8.43
CA PHE A 186 -6.10 19.67 9.40
C PHE A 186 -5.65 20.92 10.18
N PRO A 187 -5.89 22.11 9.63
CA PRO A 187 -5.63 23.36 10.34
C PRO A 187 -6.52 23.56 11.57
N GLU A 188 -7.65 22.85 11.64
CA GLU A 188 -8.63 22.94 12.70
C GLU A 188 -8.14 22.24 14.00
N PRO A 189 -8.21 22.89 15.18
CA PRO A 189 -7.64 22.36 16.41
C PRO A 189 -8.31 21.08 16.94
N GLU A 190 -9.55 20.81 16.55
CA GLU A 190 -10.29 19.58 16.88
C GLU A 190 -9.74 18.32 16.21
N HIS A 191 -8.98 18.46 15.12
CA HIS A 191 -8.52 17.36 14.28
C HIS A 191 -7.00 17.16 14.43
N GLN A 192 -6.58 16.73 15.63
CA GLN A 192 -5.19 16.49 15.98
C GLN A 192 -4.90 15.00 16.22
N LEU A 193 -3.62 14.64 16.15
CA LEU A 193 -3.16 13.30 16.52
C LEU A 193 -3.40 13.04 18.00
N SER A 194 -4.31 12.11 18.31
CA SER A 194 -4.56 11.60 19.66
C SER A 194 -4.30 10.11 19.75
N LEU A 195 -3.95 9.62 20.94
CA LEU A 195 -3.78 8.18 21.16
C LEU A 195 -5.09 7.45 20.87
N LEU A 196 -5.03 6.39 20.07
CA LEU A 196 -6.19 5.55 19.80
C LEU A 196 -6.64 4.83 21.07
N PRO A 197 -7.94 4.78 21.36
CA PRO A 197 -8.45 4.02 22.49
C PRO A 197 -8.24 2.51 22.28
N PRO A 198 -8.12 1.71 23.36
CA PRO A 198 -8.01 0.25 23.28
C PRO A 198 -9.18 -0.42 22.53
N GLU A 199 -10.34 0.22 22.52
CA GLU A 199 -11.55 -0.25 21.85
C GLU A 199 -11.58 0.10 20.34
N HIS A 200 -10.57 0.79 19.82
CA HIS A 200 -10.52 1.13 18.40
C HIS A 200 -10.39 -0.14 17.51
N PRO A 201 -11.12 -0.26 16.38
CA PRO A 201 -11.07 -1.44 15.51
C PRO A 201 -9.69 -1.81 14.97
N ALA A 202 -8.74 -0.87 14.95
CA ALA A 202 -7.32 -1.13 14.63
C ALA A 202 -6.68 -2.25 15.48
N TRP A 203 -7.28 -2.62 16.62
CA TRP A 203 -6.79 -3.68 17.50
C TRP A 203 -7.41 -5.06 17.28
N TYR A 204 -8.53 -5.16 16.56
CA TYR A 204 -9.31 -6.41 16.46
C TYR A 204 -10.16 -6.59 15.20
N ALA A 205 -10.17 -5.66 14.24
CA ALA A 205 -11.06 -5.72 13.07
C ALA A 205 -10.95 -7.04 12.27
N GLU A 206 -9.75 -7.61 12.18
CA GLU A 206 -9.48 -8.91 11.53
C GLU A 206 -8.93 -9.96 12.49
N LYS A 207 -8.01 -9.54 13.35
CA LYS A 207 -7.33 -10.42 14.30
C LYS A 207 -7.02 -9.66 15.57
N THR A 208 -7.49 -10.20 16.69
CA THR A 208 -7.18 -9.66 18.01
C THR A 208 -5.66 -9.63 18.25
N VAL A 209 -5.17 -8.47 18.65
CA VAL A 209 -3.78 -8.25 19.06
C VAL A 209 -3.67 -8.39 20.58
N ALA A 210 -2.82 -9.30 21.05
CA ALA A 210 -2.64 -9.49 22.49
C ALA A 210 -2.05 -8.22 23.15
N PRO A 211 -2.48 -7.84 24.37
CA PRO A 211 -2.09 -6.58 25.01
C PRO A 211 -0.58 -6.31 25.08
N GLU A 212 0.22 -7.36 25.26
CA GLU A 212 1.69 -7.27 25.34
C GLU A 212 2.37 -6.85 24.02
N PHE A 213 1.68 -6.98 22.89
CA PHE A 213 2.16 -6.55 21.57
C PHE A 213 1.52 -5.26 21.09
N GLN A 214 0.57 -4.70 21.85
CA GLN A 214 0.01 -3.38 21.55
C GLN A 214 1.08 -2.31 21.71
N ARG A 215 0.99 -1.29 20.87
CA ARG A 215 1.95 -0.17 20.79
C ARG A 215 1.17 1.14 20.67
N PRO A 216 1.75 2.31 20.98
CA PRO A 216 1.02 3.54 20.75
C PRO A 216 0.69 3.68 19.26
N LEU A 217 -0.59 3.79 18.94
CA LEU A 217 -1.06 4.28 17.64
C LEU A 217 -1.78 5.59 17.90
N LEU A 218 -1.41 6.60 17.14
CA LEU A 218 -2.11 7.88 17.13
C LEU A 218 -3.08 7.88 15.95
N GLY A 219 -4.21 8.58 16.08
CA GLY A 219 -5.16 8.77 15.00
C GLY A 219 -5.71 10.18 14.94
N VAL A 220 -6.30 10.50 13.80
CA VAL A 220 -7.10 11.72 13.61
C VAL A 220 -8.51 11.33 13.22
N ASP A 221 -9.45 11.73 14.06
CA ASP A 221 -10.88 11.64 13.78
C ASP A 221 -11.30 12.86 12.96
N TYR A 222 -11.90 12.61 11.79
CA TYR A 222 -12.39 13.66 10.92
C TYR A 222 -13.69 13.19 10.24
N GLY A 223 -14.72 14.03 10.30
CA GLY A 223 -16.08 13.65 9.95
C GLY A 223 -16.65 12.66 10.98
N CYS A 224 -16.81 11.39 10.59
CA CYS A 224 -17.42 10.35 11.44
C CYS A 224 -16.54 9.09 11.55
N ARG A 225 -15.24 9.21 11.25
CA ARG A 225 -14.29 8.09 11.31
C ARG A 225 -12.88 8.57 11.60
N THR A 226 -12.04 7.65 12.05
CA THR A 226 -10.59 7.78 12.03
C THR A 226 -10.14 7.72 10.57
N CYS A 227 -9.56 8.79 10.05
CA CYS A 227 -9.15 8.87 8.64
C CYS A 227 -7.63 8.70 8.45
N LEU A 228 -6.89 8.79 9.55
CA LEU A 228 -5.45 8.72 9.59
C LEU A 228 -5.04 7.95 10.83
N ILE A 229 -4.15 6.98 10.67
CA ILE A 229 -3.47 6.30 11.77
C ILE A 229 -1.96 6.45 11.59
N TYR A 230 -1.27 6.70 12.70
CA TYR A 230 0.15 6.93 12.75
C TYR A 230 0.80 6.10 13.85
N ALA A 231 1.80 5.29 13.49
CA ALA A 231 2.69 4.61 14.41
C ALA A 231 3.95 5.46 14.66
N PRO A 232 4.07 6.16 15.79
CA PRO A 232 5.26 6.93 16.11
C PRO A 232 6.46 6.02 16.40
N SER A 233 7.67 6.59 16.34
CA SER A 233 8.89 5.91 16.77
C SER A 233 8.78 5.56 18.24
N ASN A 234 9.15 4.32 18.59
CA ASN A 234 9.04 3.84 19.96
C ASN A 234 10.08 4.49 20.89
N LYS A 235 9.60 5.38 21.75
CA LYS A 235 10.21 5.96 22.97
C LYS A 235 11.61 6.63 22.83
N PRO A 236 12.00 7.52 23.78
CA PRO A 236 13.33 8.12 23.81
C PRO A 236 14.43 7.05 23.95
N GLU A 237 15.65 7.36 23.50
CA GLU A 237 16.83 6.46 23.41
C GLU A 237 17.13 5.59 24.64
N ASN A 238 16.60 5.95 25.83
CA ASN A 238 16.99 5.42 27.13
C ASN A 238 16.02 4.38 27.76
N GLU A 239 14.90 4.02 27.11
CA GLU A 239 14.00 2.98 27.63
C GLU A 239 14.02 1.70 26.77
N SER A 240 14.50 0.61 27.36
CA SER A 240 14.48 -0.74 26.80
C SER A 240 13.30 -1.56 27.37
N PRO A 241 12.71 -2.49 26.60
CA PRO A 241 13.08 -2.87 25.23
C PRO A 241 12.45 -1.96 24.16
N ARG A 242 13.22 -1.63 23.12
CA ARG A 242 12.71 -0.95 21.92
C ARG A 242 11.96 -1.97 21.08
N LEU A 243 10.66 -1.78 20.88
CA LEU A 243 9.89 -2.57 19.92
C LEU A 243 10.29 -2.15 18.49
N PRO A 244 10.61 -3.09 17.59
CA PRO A 244 10.83 -2.76 16.18
C PRO A 244 9.58 -2.13 15.55
N SER A 245 9.77 -1.29 14.53
CA SER A 245 8.67 -0.72 13.76
C SER A 245 7.84 -1.82 13.08
N LEU A 246 6.58 -1.52 12.79
CA LEU A 246 5.66 -2.43 12.12
C LEU A 246 6.24 -2.88 10.78
N SER A 247 6.71 -1.94 9.95
CA SER A 247 7.34 -2.22 8.66
C SER A 247 8.55 -3.14 8.76
N CYS A 248 9.35 -2.98 9.82
CA CYS A 248 10.51 -3.84 10.07
C CYS A 248 10.07 -5.28 10.34
N LEU A 249 9.04 -5.47 11.17
CA LEU A 249 8.48 -6.79 11.45
C LEU A 249 7.77 -7.39 10.23
N TRP A 250 7.12 -6.57 9.39
CA TRP A 250 6.51 -7.03 8.14
C TRP A 250 7.57 -7.52 7.13
N GLU A 251 8.73 -6.87 7.05
CA GLU A 251 9.86 -7.35 6.22
C GLU A 251 10.27 -8.78 6.60
N LEU A 252 10.27 -9.10 7.91
CA LEU A 252 10.66 -10.41 8.42
C LEU A 252 9.61 -11.52 8.19
N ALA A 253 8.40 -11.17 7.76
CA ALA A 253 7.31 -12.12 7.50
C ALA A 253 7.47 -12.92 6.18
N GLY A 254 8.55 -12.69 5.45
CA GLY A 254 8.84 -13.35 4.17
C GLY A 254 9.43 -14.77 4.32
N PRO A 255 10.25 -15.22 3.34
CA PRO A 255 10.83 -16.56 3.32
C PRO A 255 11.61 -16.95 4.59
N SER A 256 12.25 -15.98 5.24
CA SER A 256 13.02 -16.18 6.48
C SER A 256 12.16 -16.32 7.74
N TYR A 257 10.82 -16.19 7.66
CA TYR A 257 9.94 -16.30 8.84
C TYR A 257 10.18 -17.59 9.64
N GLY A 258 10.41 -18.70 8.94
CA GLY A 258 10.67 -20.02 9.54
C GLY A 258 12.03 -20.16 10.25
N GLU A 259 12.91 -19.17 10.12
CA GLU A 259 14.26 -19.17 10.73
C GLU A 259 14.26 -18.51 12.12
N PHE A 260 13.24 -17.71 12.44
CA PHE A 260 13.17 -17.01 13.73
C PHE A 260 12.62 -17.89 14.86
N ASP A 261 13.03 -17.60 16.09
CA ASP A 261 12.47 -18.23 17.29
C ASP A 261 11.05 -17.75 17.60
N GLU A 262 10.34 -18.51 18.44
CA GLU A 262 8.94 -18.26 18.80
C GLU A 262 8.64 -16.83 19.32
N PRO A 263 9.48 -16.22 20.18
CA PRO A 263 9.24 -14.86 20.65
C PRO A 263 9.29 -13.80 19.54
N ILE A 264 10.11 -14.02 18.51
CA ILE A 264 10.21 -13.12 17.35
C ILE A 264 9.03 -13.35 16.43
N ARG A 265 8.66 -14.61 16.16
CA ARG A 265 7.48 -14.95 15.34
C ARG A 265 6.20 -14.35 15.91
N LYS A 266 6.01 -14.37 17.23
CA LYS A 266 4.87 -13.71 17.88
C LYS A 266 4.84 -12.21 17.63
N GLN A 267 5.99 -11.52 17.66
CA GLN A 267 6.06 -10.10 17.34
C GLN A 267 5.74 -9.83 15.87
N ILE A 268 6.25 -10.67 14.95
CA ILE A 268 5.92 -10.60 13.53
C ILE A 268 4.42 -10.78 13.30
N ASP A 269 3.83 -11.83 13.88
CA ASP A 269 2.41 -12.15 13.72
C ASP A 269 1.50 -11.07 14.31
N ALA A 270 1.90 -10.47 15.44
CA ALA A 270 1.17 -9.36 16.05
C ALA A 270 1.28 -8.08 15.20
N SER A 271 2.46 -7.79 14.64
CA SER A 271 2.63 -6.67 13.71
C SER A 271 1.77 -6.81 12.45
N LEU A 272 1.73 -8.01 11.87
CA LEU A 272 0.87 -8.31 10.71
C LEU A 272 -0.61 -8.19 11.07
N ALA A 273 -1.00 -8.60 12.29
CA ALA A 273 -2.36 -8.43 12.79
C ALA A 273 -2.74 -6.94 12.92
N ILE A 274 -1.87 -6.10 13.50
CA ILE A 274 -2.08 -4.64 13.58
C ILE A 274 -2.26 -4.07 12.18
N GLY A 275 -1.36 -4.39 11.24
CA GLY A 275 -1.46 -3.94 9.85
C GLY A 275 -2.77 -4.37 9.20
N ALA A 276 -3.12 -5.65 9.29
CA ALA A 276 -4.36 -6.18 8.72
C ALA A 276 -5.62 -5.51 9.31
N ASN A 277 -5.66 -5.28 10.63
CA ASN A 277 -6.78 -4.60 11.28
C ASN A 277 -6.93 -3.15 10.80
N VAL A 278 -5.83 -2.41 10.67
CA VAL A 278 -5.85 -1.02 10.17
C VAL A 278 -6.35 -0.99 8.73
N ILE A 279 -5.86 -1.89 7.87
CA ILE A 279 -6.30 -1.97 6.49
C ILE A 279 -7.77 -2.36 6.40
N ALA A 280 -8.21 -3.35 7.18
CA ALA A 280 -9.62 -3.76 7.24
C ALA A 280 -10.55 -2.63 7.69
N TYR A 281 -10.16 -1.90 8.73
CA TYR A 281 -10.89 -0.73 9.19
C TYR A 281 -10.96 0.36 8.11
N ALA A 282 -9.87 0.57 7.38
CA ALA A 282 -9.80 1.60 6.34
C ALA A 282 -10.61 1.25 5.08
N THR A 283 -10.84 -0.05 4.81
CA THR A 283 -11.52 -0.53 3.60
C THR A 283 -12.96 -1.00 3.81
N ASN A 284 -13.47 -0.99 5.05
CA ASN A 284 -14.86 -1.30 5.40
C ASN A 284 -15.66 -0.03 5.70
#